data_AF-A0A1A8NTU8-F1
#
_entry.id   AF-A0A1A8NTU8-F1
#
_cell.length_a   1.000
_cell.length_b   1.000
_cell.length_c   1.000
_cell.angle_alpha   90.00
_cell.angle_beta   90.00
_cell.angle_gamma   90.00
#
_symmetry.space_group_name_H-M   'P 1'
#
loop_
_entity.id
_entity.type
_entity.pdbx_description
1 polymer ?
#
loop_
_entity_poly.entity_id
_entity_poly.type
_entity_poly.pdbx_seq_one_letter_code
_entity_poly.pdbx_strand_id
1 'polypeptide(L)'
;CYTSADVFMLCFSVVSPASFQNVPEKWIPEIQKHAPFAPLVLVGTQCDLREDVKVLIDLAKYRERPVDPADARHCAMEIGAVAYMECSSLTQKNLKEVFDTAILASMQHHGSRKHSRGKQKRRKKQRQTPDKMKSLSKSWWKRYCCVA
;
A
#
# COMPACT_ATOMS: atom_id res chain seq x y z
N CYS A 1 0.11 15.69 9.74
CA CYS A 1 0.69 14.63 10.58
C CYS A 1 0.83 13.26 9.87
N TYR A 2 0.95 13.22 8.53
CA TYR A 2 1.00 11.95 7.77
C TYR A 2 2.31 11.70 7.00
N THR A 3 3.26 12.64 7.05
CA THR A 3 4.45 12.69 6.18
C THR A 3 5.45 11.56 6.39
N SER A 4 5.36 10.85 7.51
CA SER A 4 6.24 9.75 7.90
C SER A 4 5.53 8.39 8.00
N ALA A 5 4.29 8.29 7.53
CA ALA A 5 3.58 7.01 7.54
C ALA A 5 4.20 6.04 6.53
N ASP A 6 4.57 4.85 6.99
CA ASP A 6 5.15 3.81 6.14
C ASP A 6 4.09 2.97 5.41
N VAL A 7 2.89 2.88 5.99
CA VAL A 7 1.70 2.18 5.47
C VAL A 7 0.45 2.80 6.10
N PHE A 8 -0.66 2.79 5.35
CA PHE A 8 -1.99 3.14 5.86
C PHE A 8 -2.85 1.89 6.01
N MET A 9 -3.54 1.80 7.14
CA MET A 9 -4.66 0.88 7.33
C MET A 9 -5.93 1.71 7.31
N LEU A 10 -6.66 1.68 6.20
CA LEU A 10 -7.90 2.43 6.06
C LEU A 10 -9.06 1.51 6.43
N CYS A 11 -9.74 1.83 7.51
CA CYS A 11 -10.79 0.99 8.08
C CYS A 11 -12.19 1.51 7.76
N PHE A 12 -13.12 0.59 7.53
CA PHE A 12 -14.56 0.84 7.57
C PHE A 12 -15.23 -0.29 8.36
N SER A 13 -16.44 -0.06 8.86
CA SER A 13 -17.23 -1.11 9.52
C SER A 13 -18.08 -1.83 8.48
N VAL A 14 -18.02 -3.16 8.44
CA VAL A 14 -18.84 -3.96 7.52
C VAL A 14 -20.34 -3.82 7.77
N VAL A 15 -20.73 -3.34 8.96
CA VAL A 15 -22.13 -3.12 9.36
C VAL A 15 -22.50 -1.64 9.41
N SER A 16 -21.66 -0.76 8.86
CA SER A 16 -21.97 0.66 8.64
C SER A 16 -21.67 1.03 7.19
N PRO A 17 -22.66 0.91 6.29
CA PRO A 17 -22.49 1.23 4.86
C PRO A 17 -22.00 2.66 4.60
N ALA A 18 -22.45 3.63 5.40
CA ALA A 18 -21.95 5.00 5.34
C ALA A 18 -20.43 5.09 5.60
N SER A 19 -19.88 4.29 6.51
CA SER A 19 -18.43 4.28 6.75
C SER A 19 -17.65 3.77 5.54
N PHE A 20 -18.22 2.84 4.78
CA PHE A 20 -17.64 2.32 3.54
C PHE A 20 -17.73 3.34 2.40
N GLN A 21 -18.86 4.03 2.23
CA GLN A 21 -19.01 5.11 1.23
C GLN A 21 -17.97 6.23 1.43
N ASN A 22 -17.66 6.56 2.69
CA ASN A 22 -16.65 7.55 3.01
C ASN A 22 -15.20 7.17 2.59
N VAL A 23 -14.91 5.88 2.34
CA VAL A 23 -13.57 5.41 1.93
C VAL A 23 -13.11 6.13 0.66
N PRO A 24 -13.76 5.96 -0.51
CA PRO A 24 -13.35 6.66 -1.72
C PRO A 24 -13.68 8.15 -1.70
N GLU A 25 -14.77 8.58 -1.04
CA GLU A 25 -15.26 9.97 -1.12
C GLU A 25 -14.45 10.95 -0.27
N LYS A 26 -13.98 10.50 0.90
CA LYS A 26 -13.33 11.38 1.89
C LYS A 26 -11.91 10.94 2.18
N TRP A 27 -11.71 9.68 2.56
CA TRP A 27 -10.45 9.24 3.14
C TRP A 27 -9.34 9.08 2.12
N ILE A 28 -9.66 8.54 0.95
CA ILE A 28 -8.67 8.39 -0.12
C ILE A 28 -8.14 9.73 -0.62
N PRO A 29 -8.96 10.75 -0.94
CA PRO A 29 -8.48 12.08 -1.28
C PRO A 29 -7.57 12.69 -0.21
N GLU A 30 -7.90 12.53 1.08
CA GLU A 30 -7.10 13.06 2.18
C GLU A 30 -5.72 12.37 2.27
N ILE A 31 -5.68 11.04 2.18
CA ILE A 31 -4.45 10.24 2.22
C ILE A 31 -3.57 10.60 1.02
N GLN A 32 -4.14 10.62 -0.18
CA GLN A 32 -3.40 10.92 -1.41
C GLN A 32 -2.83 12.34 -1.42
N LYS A 33 -3.52 13.31 -0.80
CA LYS A 33 -3.01 14.68 -0.64
C LYS A 33 -1.72 14.74 0.18
N HIS A 34 -1.54 13.89 1.19
CA HIS A 34 -0.41 13.97 2.12
C HIS A 34 0.65 12.88 1.91
N ALA A 35 0.26 11.72 1.41
CA ALA A 35 1.11 10.55 1.25
C ALA A 35 0.73 9.74 -0.01
N PRO A 36 0.83 10.34 -1.22
CA PRO A 36 0.32 9.77 -2.48
C PRO A 36 0.91 8.43 -2.91
N PHE A 37 2.01 8.01 -2.28
CA PHE A 37 2.71 6.77 -2.62
C PHE A 37 2.79 5.79 -1.46
N ALA A 38 2.23 6.12 -0.29
CA ALA A 38 2.25 5.18 0.82
C ALA A 38 1.34 3.99 0.51
N PRO A 39 1.77 2.74 0.77
CA PRO A 39 0.92 1.58 0.57
C PRO A 39 -0.28 1.65 1.51
N LEU A 40 -1.41 1.14 1.04
CA LEU A 40 -2.69 1.20 1.76
C LEU A 40 -3.33 -0.18 1.80
N VAL A 41 -3.69 -0.66 2.99
CA VAL A 41 -4.50 -1.86 3.20
C VAL A 41 -5.91 -1.40 3.56
N LEU A 42 -6.92 -1.85 2.81
CA LEU A 42 -8.32 -1.61 3.15
C LEU A 42 -8.79 -2.68 4.14
N VAL A 43 -9.42 -2.28 5.25
CA VAL A 43 -9.81 -3.18 6.33
C VAL A 43 -11.31 -3.03 6.63
N GLY A 44 -12.07 -4.11 6.45
CA GLY A 44 -13.45 -4.21 6.94
C GLY A 44 -13.46 -4.73 8.38
N THR A 45 -13.87 -3.91 9.34
CA THR A 45 -13.94 -4.27 10.75
C THR A 45 -15.33 -4.81 11.12
N GLN A 46 -15.42 -5.48 12.28
CA GLN A 46 -16.66 -6.01 12.85
C GLN A 46 -17.33 -7.08 11.99
N CYS A 47 -16.53 -7.93 11.32
CA CYS A 47 -17.07 -8.97 10.42
C CYS A 47 -17.89 -10.05 11.14
N ASP A 48 -17.73 -10.17 12.47
CA ASP A 48 -18.58 -10.99 13.34
C ASP A 48 -20.04 -10.51 13.38
N LEU A 49 -20.29 -9.22 13.16
CA LEU A 49 -21.64 -8.65 13.22
C LEU A 49 -22.42 -8.78 11.90
N ARG A 50 -21.81 -9.33 10.84
CA ARG A 50 -22.43 -9.44 9.52
C ARG A 50 -23.73 -10.26 9.52
N GLU A 51 -23.80 -11.26 10.38
CA GLU A 51 -24.96 -12.16 10.52
C GLU A 51 -25.72 -11.92 11.84
N ASP A 52 -25.36 -10.88 12.61
CA ASP A 52 -26.04 -10.56 13.86
C ASP A 52 -27.47 -10.08 13.58
N VAL A 53 -28.44 -10.78 14.16
CA VAL A 53 -29.88 -10.54 13.90
C VAL A 53 -30.30 -9.12 14.26
N LYS A 54 -29.78 -8.57 15.37
CA LYS A 54 -30.15 -7.22 15.81
C LYS A 54 -29.60 -6.18 14.82
N VAL A 55 -28.34 -6.34 14.41
CA VAL A 55 -27.72 -5.47 13.41
C VAL A 55 -28.46 -5.54 12.07
N LEU A 56 -28.84 -6.73 11.62
CA LEU A 56 -29.60 -6.89 10.37
C LEU A 56 -30.97 -6.21 10.43
N ILE A 57 -31.69 -6.33 11.55
CA ILE A 57 -32.97 -5.63 11.78
C ILE A 57 -32.76 -4.11 11.76
N ASP A 58 -31.72 -3.61 12.42
CA ASP A 58 -31.46 -2.18 12.49
C ASP A 58 -31.09 -1.59 11.12
N LEU A 59 -30.27 -2.28 10.32
CA LEU A 59 -29.94 -1.86 8.95
C LEU A 59 -31.17 -1.92 8.02
N ALA A 60 -32.01 -2.94 8.16
CA ALA A 60 -33.22 -3.09 7.36
C ALA A 60 -34.21 -1.93 7.55
N LYS A 61 -34.26 -1.30 8.74
CA LYS A 61 -35.07 -0.08 8.99
C LYS A 61 -34.73 1.06 8.03
N TYR A 62 -33.47 1.12 7.59
CA TYR A 62 -32.96 2.14 6.65
C TYR A 62 -32.79 1.60 5.23
N ARG A 63 -33.30 0.39 4.94
CA ARG A 63 -33.11 -0.32 3.65
C ARG A 63 -31.64 -0.57 3.31
N GLU A 64 -30.82 -0.72 4.33
CA GLU A 64 -29.39 -1.00 4.19
C GLU A 64 -29.11 -2.49 4.46
N ARG A 65 -27.91 -2.92 4.05
CA ARG A 65 -27.36 -4.25 4.33
C ARG A 65 -25.89 -4.13 4.72
N PRO A 66 -25.33 -5.09 5.46
CA PRO A 66 -23.87 -5.15 5.64
C PRO A 66 -23.15 -5.10 4.30
N VAL A 67 -22.02 -4.40 4.26
CA VAL A 67 -21.21 -4.18 3.06
C VAL A 67 -20.77 -5.51 2.47
N ASP A 68 -21.05 -5.78 1.21
CA ASP A 68 -20.66 -7.05 0.59
C ASP A 68 -19.12 -7.17 0.51
N PRO A 69 -18.53 -8.32 0.88
CA PRO A 69 -17.09 -8.53 0.70
C PRO A 69 -16.65 -8.35 -0.77
N ALA A 70 -17.52 -8.62 -1.75
CA ALA A 70 -17.21 -8.42 -3.17
C ALA A 70 -17.13 -6.92 -3.51
N ASP A 71 -18.07 -6.11 -3.02
CA ASP A 71 -18.09 -4.66 -3.21
C ASP A 71 -16.85 -4.02 -2.57
N ALA A 72 -16.47 -4.47 -1.38
CA ALA A 72 -15.29 -3.98 -0.69
C ALA A 72 -13.98 -4.37 -1.38
N ARG A 73 -13.89 -5.60 -1.94
CA ARG A 73 -12.77 -6.00 -2.80
C ARG A 73 -12.68 -5.14 -4.05
N HIS A 74 -13.81 -4.83 -4.67
CA HIS A 74 -13.85 -3.94 -5.83
C HIS A 74 -13.32 -2.55 -5.50
N CYS A 75 -13.84 -1.95 -4.42
CA CYS A 75 -13.36 -0.65 -3.94
C CYS A 75 -11.85 -0.67 -3.64
N ALA A 76 -11.33 -1.72 -3.00
CA ALA A 76 -9.91 -1.86 -2.74
C ALA A 76 -9.06 -1.83 -4.02
N MET A 77 -9.52 -2.46 -5.10
CA MET A 77 -8.86 -2.39 -6.41
C MET A 77 -8.90 -0.98 -6.99
N GLU A 78 -10.06 -0.31 -6.95
CA GLU A 78 -10.25 1.04 -7.49
C GLU A 78 -9.38 2.09 -6.79
N ILE A 79 -9.25 2.00 -5.47
CA ILE A 79 -8.47 2.95 -4.66
C ILE A 79 -6.96 2.63 -4.66
N GLY A 80 -6.54 1.55 -5.33
CA GLY A 80 -5.14 1.11 -5.38
C GLY A 80 -4.61 0.55 -4.06
N ALA A 81 -5.48 -0.05 -3.24
CA ALA A 81 -5.06 -0.75 -2.04
C ALA A 81 -4.22 -1.99 -2.40
N VAL A 82 -3.21 -2.29 -1.59
CA VAL A 82 -2.37 -3.49 -1.77
C VAL A 82 -3.11 -4.78 -1.40
N ALA A 83 -4.10 -4.67 -0.51
CA ALA A 83 -4.92 -5.77 -0.06
C ALA A 83 -6.23 -5.25 0.54
N TYR A 84 -7.24 -6.13 0.53
CA TYR A 84 -8.44 -6.01 1.34
C TYR A 84 -8.54 -7.18 2.30
N MET A 85 -8.84 -6.90 3.56
CA MET A 85 -9.07 -7.93 4.58
C MET A 85 -10.24 -7.55 5.48
N GLU A 86 -10.99 -8.54 5.94
CA GLU A 86 -11.98 -8.37 7.01
C GLU A 86 -11.46 -8.94 8.32
N CYS A 87 -11.72 -8.25 9.43
CA CYS A 87 -11.36 -8.71 10.77
C CYS A 87 -12.45 -8.45 11.81
N SER A 88 -12.32 -9.16 12.92
CA SER A 88 -13.13 -8.96 14.12
C SER A 88 -12.18 -8.81 15.30
N SER A 89 -12.19 -7.64 15.94
CA SER A 89 -11.48 -7.44 17.19
C SER A 89 -12.10 -8.20 18.35
N LEU A 90 -13.40 -8.50 18.29
CA LEU A 90 -14.11 -9.26 19.31
C LEU A 90 -13.70 -10.73 19.32
N THR A 91 -13.77 -11.38 18.14
CA THR A 91 -13.46 -12.81 18.01
C THR A 91 -11.98 -13.06 17.70
N GLN A 92 -11.18 -12.00 17.54
CA GLN A 92 -9.79 -12.02 17.11
C GLN A 92 -9.58 -12.59 15.68
N LYS A 93 -10.66 -12.83 14.93
CA LYS A 93 -10.60 -13.31 13.54
C LYS A 93 -9.81 -12.33 12.66
N ASN A 94 -8.80 -12.86 11.97
CA ASN A 94 -7.93 -12.16 11.02
C ASN A 94 -7.16 -10.94 11.59
N LEU A 95 -7.18 -10.72 12.91
CA LEU A 95 -6.61 -9.50 13.48
C LEU A 95 -5.09 -9.46 13.27
N LYS A 96 -4.41 -10.59 13.48
CA LYS A 96 -2.97 -10.70 13.26
C LYS A 96 -2.61 -10.51 11.79
N GLU A 97 -3.36 -11.13 10.90
CA GLU A 97 -3.14 -11.16 9.46
C GLU A 97 -3.25 -9.76 8.84
N VAL A 98 -4.18 -8.94 9.34
CA VAL A 98 -4.30 -7.52 8.97
C VAL A 98 -3.01 -6.75 9.27
N PHE A 99 -2.45 -6.93 10.48
CA PHE A 99 -1.21 -6.26 10.86
C PHE A 99 0.01 -6.82 10.13
N ASP A 100 0.11 -8.15 9.97
CA ASP A 100 1.18 -8.79 9.19
C ASP A 100 1.20 -8.26 7.75
N THR A 101 0.01 -8.12 7.13
CA THR A 101 -0.14 -7.59 5.77
C THR A 101 0.34 -6.15 5.68
N ALA A 102 -0.01 -5.30 6.65
CA ALA A 102 0.46 -3.92 6.69
C ALA A 102 1.99 -3.83 6.84
N ILE A 103 2.58 -4.66 7.71
CA ILE A 103 4.04 -4.74 7.90
C ILE A 103 4.73 -5.14 6.60
N LEU A 104 4.25 -6.20 5.95
CA LEU A 104 4.80 -6.68 4.68
C LEU A 104 4.68 -5.64 3.56
N ALA A 105 3.54 -4.96 3.47
CA ALA A 105 3.31 -3.90 2.49
C ALA A 105 4.31 -2.74 2.64
N SER A 106 4.57 -2.32 3.89
CA SER A 106 5.59 -1.31 4.20
C SER A 106 6.99 -1.76 3.76
N MET A 107 7.40 -2.97 4.13
CA MET A 107 8.73 -3.51 3.80
C MET A 107 8.97 -3.60 2.29
N GLN A 108 7.98 -4.10 1.55
CA GLN A 108 8.05 -4.23 0.08
C GLN A 108 8.14 -2.86 -0.61
N HIS A 109 7.39 -1.87 -0.12
CA HIS A 109 7.43 -0.51 -0.64
C HIS A 109 8.78 0.18 -0.38
N HIS A 110 9.41 -0.05 0.77
CA HIS A 110 10.77 0.44 1.06
C HIS A 110 11.85 -0.23 0.20
N GLY A 111 11.72 -1.53 -0.06
CA GLY A 111 12.63 -2.28 -0.94
C GLY A 111 12.63 -1.76 -2.38
N SER A 112 11.45 -1.50 -2.93
CA SER A 112 11.30 -0.99 -4.31
C SER A 112 11.87 0.43 -4.49
N ARG A 113 11.69 1.31 -3.49
CA ARG A 113 12.25 2.67 -3.48
C ARG A 113 13.78 2.70 -3.42
N LYS A 114 14.43 1.77 -2.71
CA LYS A 114 15.90 1.69 -2.66
C LYS A 114 16.49 1.24 -4.01
N HIS A 115 15.87 0.26 -4.66
CA HIS A 115 16.33 -0.23 -5.96
C HIS A 115 16.20 0.81 -7.09
N SER A 116 15.12 1.60 -7.12
CA SER A 116 14.93 2.65 -8.12
C SER A 116 15.97 3.78 -7.98
N ARG A 117 16.26 4.23 -6.75
CA ARG A 117 17.32 5.22 -6.46
C ARG A 117 18.72 4.73 -6.85
N GLY A 118 19.03 3.44 -6.62
CA GLY A 118 20.30 2.83 -7.02
C GLY A 118 20.50 2.75 -8.54
N LYS A 119 19.46 2.38 -9.30
CA LYS A 119 19.49 2.37 -10.77
C LYS A 119 19.65 3.77 -11.36
N GLN A 120 18.98 4.78 -10.78
CA GLN A 120 19.06 6.17 -11.26
C GLN A 120 20.46 6.75 -11.02
N LYS A 121 21.09 6.48 -9.85
CA LYS A 121 22.49 6.84 -9.58
C LYS A 121 23.47 6.16 -10.57
N ARG A 122 23.31 4.87 -10.86
CA ARG A 122 24.16 4.15 -11.84
C ARG A 122 24.02 4.72 -13.26
N ARG A 123 22.80 4.94 -13.76
CA ARG A 123 22.58 5.54 -15.10
C ARG A 123 23.14 6.96 -15.22
N LYS A 124 23.06 7.77 -14.16
CA LYS A 124 23.62 9.13 -14.15
C LYS A 124 25.17 9.11 -14.14
N LYS A 125 25.78 8.19 -13.38
CA LYS A 125 27.24 7.97 -13.37
C LYS A 125 27.76 7.45 -14.72
N GLN A 126 26.98 6.59 -15.40
CA GLN A 126 27.31 6.06 -16.73
C GLN A 126 27.12 7.07 -17.87
N ARG A 127 26.28 8.10 -17.66
CA ARG A 127 26.14 9.25 -18.59
C ARG A 127 27.20 10.34 -18.38
N GLN A 128 27.85 10.37 -17.22
CA GLN A 128 28.91 11.33 -16.88
C GLN A 128 30.32 10.85 -17.25
N THR A 129 30.51 9.59 -17.63
CA THR A 129 31.79 9.14 -18.18
C THR A 129 31.98 9.76 -19.56
N PRO A 130 33.05 10.54 -19.80
CA PRO A 130 33.33 11.12 -21.10
C PRO A 130 33.53 10.02 -22.16
N ASP A 131 32.90 10.15 -23.32
CA ASP A 131 33.04 9.20 -24.45
C ASP A 131 34.50 9.06 -24.95
N LYS A 132 35.36 10.01 -24.57
CA LYS A 132 36.81 9.98 -24.86
C LYS A 132 37.54 8.77 -24.27
N MET A 133 36.93 8.03 -23.34
CA MET A 133 37.56 6.84 -22.77
C MET A 133 37.42 5.58 -23.65
N LYS A 134 36.49 5.59 -24.62
CA LYS A 134 36.25 4.46 -25.54
C LYS A 134 37.19 4.44 -26.75
N SER A 135 37.95 5.50 -27.00
CA SER A 135 38.88 5.60 -28.14
C SER A 135 40.32 5.21 -27.80
N LEU A 136 40.58 4.71 -26.59
CA LEU A 136 41.93 4.40 -26.15
C LEU A 136 42.27 2.94 -26.44
N SER A 137 43.30 2.78 -27.29
CA SER A 137 43.87 1.51 -27.72
C SER A 137 44.14 0.54 -26.56
N LYS A 138 43.94 -0.75 -26.80
CA LYS A 138 44.20 -1.88 -25.87
C LYS A 138 45.62 -1.84 -25.27
N SER A 139 46.58 -1.19 -25.93
CA SER A 139 47.96 -1.03 -25.46
C SER A 139 48.13 0.03 -24.35
N TRP A 140 47.18 0.95 -24.19
CA TRP A 140 47.24 2.01 -23.17
C TRP A 140 46.72 1.55 -21.80
N TRP A 141 45.80 0.58 -21.78
CA TRP A 141 45.21 0.02 -20.55
C TRP A 141 46.21 -0.75 -19.68
N LYS A 142 47.29 -1.29 -20.28
CA LYS A 142 48.36 -1.98 -19.54
C LYS A 142 49.26 -1.04 -18.71
N ARG A 143 49.19 0.28 -18.89
CA ARG A 143 50.02 1.25 -18.13
C ARG A 143 49.35 1.79 -16.85
N TYR A 144 48.06 1.52 -16.62
CA TYR A 144 47.34 2.05 -15.44
C TYR A 144 47.04 1.00 -14.36
N CYS A 145 47.46 -0.25 -14.53
CA CYS A 145 47.41 -1.28 -13.48
C CYS A 145 48.81 -1.56 -12.89
N CYS A 146 49.54 -0.51 -12.54
CA CYS A 146 50.72 -0.59 -11.69
C CYS A 146 50.50 0.24 -10.42
N VAL A 147 49.65 -0.26 -9.53
CA VAL A 147 49.86 -0.18 -8.08
C VAL A 147 49.51 -1.56 -7.55
N ALA A 148 50.45 -2.11 -6.80
CA ALA A 148 50.47 -3.42 -6.17
C ALA A 148 49.27 -3.70 -5.25
#